data_AF-A0A085WFY7-F1
#
_entry.id   AF-A0A085WFY7-F1
#
_cell.length_a   1.000
_cell.length_b   1.000
_cell.length_c   1.000
_cell.angle_alpha   90.00
_cell.angle_beta   90.00
_cell.angle_gamma   90.00
#
_symmetry.space_group_name_H-M   'P 1'
#
loop_
_entity.id
_entity.type
_entity.pdbx_description
1 polymer ?
#
loop_
_entity_poly.entity_id
_entity_poly.type
_entity_poly.pdbx_seq_one_letter_code
_entity_poly.pdbx_strand_id
1 'polypeptide(L)'
;MSRRTSVLLVASWLAVPGLALAEEELTPEKLAAIRRDEKAAQARVDSAYGNRKSSEMSNEERQQSTREQQAAGLGVMEKHGVSDKEYSRRMARLTPEEREAVDQAEKKLEAEEKAKRVAEQKKRQGEDAEAVAADDIPIQMGISDENPVELEAAEGAGNVVEQGLPPGEQGTDEMPANESFEAATEAPAAPAPKAGGRRK
;
A
#
# COMPACT_ATOMS: atom_id res chain seq x y z
N MET A 1 60.39 -26.01 44.06
CA MET A 1 59.07 -25.96 43.39
C MET A 1 58.83 -24.52 42.96
N SER A 2 58.70 -24.23 41.66
CA SER A 2 58.05 -23.00 41.22
C SER A 2 57.40 -23.25 39.86
N ARG A 3 56.13 -22.90 39.79
CA ARG A 3 55.22 -23.28 38.70
C ARG A 3 55.40 -22.36 37.51
N ARG A 4 55.28 -22.97 36.33
CA ARG A 4 55.29 -22.40 34.99
C ARG A 4 54.03 -21.53 34.82
N THR A 5 54.18 -20.32 34.29
CA THR A 5 53.09 -19.57 33.66
C THR A 5 53.63 -18.82 32.45
N SER A 6 53.78 -19.57 31.34
CA SER A 6 53.90 -19.00 30.00
C SER A 6 52.52 -18.50 29.57
N VAL A 7 52.30 -17.19 29.60
CA VAL A 7 51.13 -16.57 28.98
C VAL A 7 51.43 -16.48 27.48
N LEU A 8 50.97 -17.49 26.74
CA LEU A 8 50.87 -17.45 25.28
C LEU A 8 49.78 -16.44 24.92
N LEU A 9 50.20 -15.26 24.48
CA LEU A 9 49.33 -14.26 23.86
C LEU A 9 48.99 -14.76 22.45
N VAL A 10 47.83 -15.42 22.34
CA VAL A 10 47.20 -15.79 21.07
C VAL A 10 46.82 -14.50 20.36
N ALA A 11 47.64 -14.12 19.37
CA ALA A 11 47.26 -13.12 18.38
C ALA A 11 46.14 -13.73 17.52
N SER A 12 44.91 -13.60 18.01
CA SER A 12 43.69 -13.94 17.28
C SER A 12 43.63 -13.04 16.06
N TRP A 13 43.99 -13.58 14.89
CA TRP A 13 43.49 -13.11 13.61
C TRP A 13 41.97 -12.95 13.71
N LEU A 14 41.51 -11.71 13.85
CA LEU A 14 40.18 -11.34 13.38
C LEU A 14 40.23 -11.42 11.85
N ALA A 15 40.15 -12.65 11.34
CA ALA A 15 39.62 -12.87 10.01
C ALA A 15 38.15 -12.45 10.08
N VAL A 16 37.86 -11.20 9.71
CA VAL A 16 36.50 -10.75 9.39
C VAL A 16 36.13 -11.47 8.09
N PRO A 17 35.31 -12.54 8.12
CA PRO A 17 34.84 -13.17 6.90
C PRO A 17 33.55 -12.44 6.53
N GLY A 18 33.62 -11.29 5.85
CA GLY A 18 32.38 -10.51 5.73
C GLY A 18 32.35 -9.25 4.88
N LEU A 19 33.35 -8.96 4.04
CA LEU A 19 33.25 -7.87 3.07
C LEU A 19 33.61 -8.31 1.65
N ALA A 20 33.14 -9.50 1.29
CA ALA A 20 32.65 -9.71 -0.07
C ALA A 20 31.17 -9.29 -0.10
N LEU A 21 30.89 -8.03 0.26
CA LEU A 21 29.72 -7.36 -0.29
C LEU A 21 30.04 -7.25 -1.77
N ALA A 22 29.61 -8.24 -2.56
CA ALA A 22 29.22 -7.95 -3.91
C ALA A 22 28.37 -6.68 -3.81
N GLU A 23 28.78 -5.60 -4.50
CA GLU A 23 27.84 -4.58 -4.91
C GLU A 23 26.68 -5.38 -5.52
N GLU A 24 25.60 -5.54 -4.75
CA GLU A 24 24.45 -6.33 -5.16
C GLU A 24 23.89 -5.59 -6.36
N GLU A 25 24.33 -6.03 -7.54
CA GLU A 25 24.02 -5.43 -8.81
C GLU A 25 22.51 -5.17 -8.85
N LEU A 26 22.12 -3.98 -9.31
CA LEU A 26 20.74 -3.52 -9.25
C LEU A 26 19.83 -4.40 -10.14
N THR A 27 19.38 -5.53 -9.57
CA THR A 27 18.58 -6.56 -10.24
C THR A 27 17.16 -6.07 -10.49
N PRO A 28 16.43 -6.66 -11.46
CA PRO A 28 15.03 -6.33 -11.70
C PRO A 28 14.13 -6.51 -10.46
N GLU A 29 14.41 -7.53 -9.63
CA GLU A 29 13.67 -7.79 -8.40
C GLU A 29 13.92 -6.70 -7.35
N LYS A 30 15.17 -6.28 -7.16
CA LYS A 30 15.54 -5.20 -6.24
C LYS A 30 14.95 -3.86 -6.71
N LEU A 31 14.96 -3.60 -8.02
CA LEU A 31 14.29 -2.44 -8.61
C LEU A 31 12.77 -2.44 -8.34
N ALA A 32 12.11 -3.59 -8.47
CA ALA A 32 10.69 -3.73 -8.16
C ALA A 32 10.41 -3.44 -6.67
N ALA A 33 11.25 -3.96 -5.77
CA ALA A 33 11.15 -3.68 -4.34
C ALA A 33 11.35 -2.19 -4.00
N ILE A 34 12.34 -1.54 -4.61
CA ILE A 34 12.60 -0.10 -4.44
C ILE A 34 11.40 0.71 -4.94
N ARG A 35 10.88 0.44 -6.15
CA ARG A 35 9.72 1.16 -6.70
C ARG A 35 8.49 1.04 -5.82
N ARG A 36 8.24 -0.16 -5.29
CA ARG A 36 7.15 -0.42 -4.36
C ARG A 36 7.30 0.40 -3.08
N ASP A 37 8.48 0.37 -2.47
CA ASP A 37 8.75 1.13 -1.24
C ASP A 37 8.69 2.64 -1.50
N GLU A 38 9.15 3.11 -2.66
CA GLU A 38 9.08 4.50 -3.10
C GLU A 38 7.61 4.95 -3.24
N LYS A 39 6.77 4.17 -3.93
CA LYS A 39 5.32 4.43 -4.04
C LYS A 39 4.66 4.47 -2.66
N ALA A 40 5.00 3.54 -1.77
CA ALA A 40 4.46 3.51 -0.41
C ALA A 40 4.92 4.72 0.41
N ALA A 41 6.16 5.16 0.25
CA ALA A 41 6.71 6.33 0.93
C ALA A 41 6.08 7.63 0.41
N GLN A 42 5.92 7.78 -0.91
CA GLN A 42 5.21 8.90 -1.53
C GLN A 42 3.74 8.95 -1.08
N ALA A 43 3.04 7.81 -1.08
CA ALA A 43 1.66 7.73 -0.62
C ALA A 43 1.50 8.13 0.86
N ARG A 44 2.50 7.87 1.71
CA ARG A 44 2.49 8.35 3.11
C ARG A 44 2.61 9.87 3.18
N VAL A 45 3.49 10.47 2.37
CA VAL A 45 3.62 11.93 2.29
C VAL A 45 2.32 12.52 1.75
N ASP A 46 1.79 12.01 0.65
CA ASP A 46 0.52 12.47 0.08
C ASP A 46 -0.62 12.38 1.09
N SER A 47 -0.71 11.26 1.82
CA SER A 47 -1.68 11.11 2.90
C SER A 47 -1.49 12.12 4.04
N ALA A 48 -0.24 12.50 4.37
CA ALA A 48 0.04 13.52 5.39
C ALA A 48 -0.45 14.92 4.96
N TYR A 49 -0.49 15.19 3.66
CA TYR A 49 -1.05 16.42 3.09
C TYR A 49 -2.53 16.30 2.68
N GLY A 50 -3.20 15.18 3.02
CA GLY A 50 -4.62 14.96 2.77
C GLY A 50 -4.95 14.55 1.33
N ASN A 51 -3.99 14.00 0.58
CA ASN A 51 -4.14 13.60 -0.83
C ASN A 51 -4.67 14.73 -1.74
N ARG A 52 -4.39 15.98 -1.36
CA ARG A 52 -4.81 17.17 -2.10
C ARG A 52 -3.98 17.34 -3.36
N LYS A 53 -4.59 17.87 -4.42
CA LYS A 53 -3.85 18.24 -5.63
C LYS A 53 -2.99 19.46 -5.37
N SER A 54 -1.95 19.66 -6.18
CA SER A 54 -1.07 20.83 -6.06
C SER A 54 -1.81 22.17 -6.22
N SER A 55 -2.88 22.21 -7.01
CA SER A 55 -3.75 23.39 -7.14
C SER A 55 -4.54 23.74 -5.87
N GLU A 56 -4.71 22.78 -4.96
CA GLU A 56 -5.46 22.91 -3.70
C GLU A 56 -4.52 23.16 -2.50
N MET A 57 -3.22 23.28 -2.77
CA MET A 57 -2.17 23.54 -1.79
C MET A 57 -1.62 24.97 -1.97
N SER A 58 -1.29 25.63 -0.86
CA SER A 58 -0.54 26.89 -0.90
C SER A 58 0.86 26.69 -1.50
N ASN A 59 1.51 27.77 -1.93
CA ASN A 59 2.87 27.71 -2.49
C ASN A 59 3.87 27.11 -1.48
N GLU A 60 3.73 27.43 -0.20
CA GLU A 60 4.61 26.94 0.86
C GLU A 60 4.37 25.45 1.12
N GLU A 61 3.11 25.03 1.26
CA GLU A 61 2.75 23.61 1.41
C GLU A 61 3.25 22.77 0.23
N ARG A 62 3.11 23.28 -1.00
CA ARG A 62 3.66 22.61 -2.20
C ARG A 62 5.16 22.42 -2.14
N GLN A 63 5.90 23.44 -1.70
CA GLN A 63 7.35 23.34 -1.57
C GLN A 63 7.75 22.39 -0.46
N GLN A 64 6.98 22.34 0.63
CA GLN A 64 7.23 21.42 1.73
C GLN A 64 6.93 19.97 1.33
N SER A 65 5.78 19.72 0.72
CA SER A 65 5.40 18.38 0.26
C SER A 65 6.38 17.84 -0.78
N THR A 66 6.85 18.68 -1.69
CA THR A 66 7.90 18.30 -2.66
C THR A 66 9.20 17.90 -1.95
N ARG A 67 9.62 18.66 -0.92
CA ARG A 67 10.84 18.34 -0.15
C ARG A 67 10.67 17.04 0.63
N GLU A 68 9.51 16.81 1.23
CA GLU A 68 9.20 15.59 1.97
C GLU A 68 9.12 14.37 1.05
N GLN A 69 8.51 14.48 -0.13
CA GLN A 69 8.51 13.42 -1.13
C GLN A 69 9.94 13.07 -1.60
N GLN A 70 10.79 14.08 -1.83
CA GLN A 70 12.20 13.86 -2.17
C GLN A 70 12.97 13.17 -1.05
N ALA A 71 12.82 13.64 0.19
CA ALA A 71 13.45 13.04 1.36
C ALA A 71 12.98 11.60 1.59
N ALA A 72 11.69 11.33 1.39
CA ALA A 72 11.11 10.00 1.47
C ALA A 72 11.69 9.06 0.42
N GLY A 73 11.84 9.52 -0.84
CA GLY A 73 12.49 8.76 -1.90
C GLY A 73 13.95 8.43 -1.59
N LEU A 74 14.72 9.41 -1.11
CA LEU A 74 16.11 9.20 -0.69
C LEU A 74 16.22 8.20 0.48
N GLY A 75 15.32 8.29 1.46
CA GLY A 75 15.28 7.34 2.58
C GLY A 75 14.98 5.91 2.14
N VAL A 76 14.16 5.72 1.10
CA VAL A 76 13.94 4.38 0.50
C VAL A 76 15.22 3.88 -0.16
N MET A 77 15.91 4.71 -0.94
CA MET A 77 17.16 4.31 -1.60
C MET A 77 18.24 3.94 -0.57
N GLU A 78 18.37 4.73 0.51
CA GLU A 78 19.27 4.45 1.63
C GLU A 78 18.93 3.11 2.31
N LYS A 79 17.65 2.84 2.57
CA LYS A 79 17.18 1.56 3.14
C LYS A 79 17.60 0.36 2.29
N HIS A 80 17.64 0.51 0.97
CA HIS A 80 18.05 -0.56 0.03
C HIS A 80 19.55 -0.56 -0.27
N GLY A 81 20.32 0.35 0.34
CA GLY A 81 21.77 0.48 0.15
C GLY A 81 22.16 0.97 -1.25
N VAL A 82 21.27 1.69 -1.94
CA VAL A 82 21.47 2.13 -3.33
C VAL A 82 21.65 3.64 -3.35
N SER A 83 22.63 4.12 -4.13
CA SER A 83 22.80 5.55 -4.34
C SER A 83 21.82 6.08 -5.40
N ASP A 84 21.26 7.28 -5.20
CA ASP A 84 20.37 7.93 -6.17
C ASP A 84 20.98 7.99 -7.59
N LYS A 85 22.27 8.28 -7.67
CA LYS A 85 23.01 8.35 -8.94
C LYS A 85 23.12 6.99 -9.63
N GLU A 86 23.21 5.90 -8.88
CA GLU A 86 23.26 4.55 -9.43
C GLU A 86 21.88 4.08 -9.87
N TYR A 87 20.88 4.25 -9.01
CA TYR A 87 19.48 3.97 -9.33
C TYR A 87 19.04 4.68 -10.61
N SER A 88 19.26 6.00 -10.68
CA SER A 88 18.96 6.82 -11.86
C SER A 88 19.70 6.33 -13.11
N ARG A 89 20.97 5.94 -12.99
CA ARG A 89 21.75 5.39 -14.12
C ARG A 89 21.23 4.05 -14.59
N ARG A 90 20.86 3.14 -13.68
CA ARG A 90 20.28 1.85 -14.05
C ARG A 90 18.93 2.03 -14.71
N MET A 91 18.06 2.86 -14.13
CA MET A 91 16.73 3.15 -14.66
C MET A 91 16.79 3.74 -16.07
N ALA A 92 17.74 4.64 -16.34
CA ALA A 92 17.94 5.21 -17.68
C ALA A 92 18.42 4.19 -18.73
N ARG A 93 19.07 3.10 -18.29
CA ARG A 93 19.65 2.06 -19.16
C ARG A 93 18.81 0.79 -19.27
N LEU A 94 17.68 0.73 -18.56
CA LEU A 94 16.77 -0.41 -18.61
C LEU A 94 16.29 -0.66 -20.04
N THR A 95 16.56 -1.86 -20.55
CA THR A 95 16.01 -2.33 -21.83
C THR A 95 14.51 -2.64 -21.70
N PRO A 96 13.74 -2.73 -22.80
CA PRO A 96 12.34 -3.10 -22.75
C PRO A 96 12.09 -4.43 -22.02
N GLU A 97 12.90 -5.45 -22.29
CA GLU A 97 12.81 -6.77 -21.65
C GLU A 97 13.05 -6.69 -20.14
N GLU A 98 14.04 -5.89 -19.71
CA GLU A 98 14.30 -5.68 -18.28
C GLU A 98 13.18 -4.91 -17.60
N ARG A 99 12.54 -3.96 -18.28
CA ARG A 99 11.36 -3.25 -17.75
C ARG A 99 10.21 -4.22 -17.53
N GLU A 100 9.94 -5.10 -18.49
CA GLU A 100 8.93 -6.15 -18.35
C GLU A 100 9.27 -7.07 -17.18
N ALA A 101 10.53 -7.46 -17.00
CA ALA A 101 10.96 -8.27 -15.86
C ALA A 101 10.72 -7.56 -14.51
N VAL A 102 11.01 -6.26 -14.41
CA VAL A 102 10.71 -5.43 -13.22
C VAL A 102 9.20 -5.40 -12.96
N ASP A 103 8.39 -5.15 -13.98
CA ASP A 103 6.93 -5.05 -13.85
C ASP A 103 6.31 -6.40 -13.46
N GLN A 104 6.85 -7.52 -13.96
CA GLN A 104 6.43 -8.87 -13.55
C GLN A 104 6.84 -9.17 -12.09
N ALA A 105 8.04 -8.77 -11.68
CA ALA A 105 8.48 -8.89 -10.30
C ALA A 105 7.59 -8.04 -9.36
N GLU A 106 7.21 -6.83 -9.76
CA GLU A 106 6.30 -5.97 -9.01
C GLU A 106 4.92 -6.64 -8.84
N LYS A 107 4.35 -7.18 -9.93
CA LYS A 107 3.07 -7.93 -9.88
C LYS A 107 3.14 -9.15 -8.95
N LYS A 108 4.26 -9.89 -8.95
CA LYS A 108 4.45 -11.03 -8.03
C LYS A 108 4.45 -10.56 -6.57
N LEU A 109 5.18 -9.49 -6.25
CA LEU A 109 5.21 -8.92 -4.89
C LEU A 109 3.83 -8.41 -4.44
N GLU A 110 3.06 -7.81 -5.34
CA GLU A 110 1.69 -7.41 -5.05
C GLU A 110 0.76 -8.61 -4.81
N ALA A 111 0.88 -9.65 -5.62
CA ALA A 111 0.07 -10.87 -5.48
C ALA A 111 0.38 -11.59 -4.16
N GLU A 112 1.66 -11.72 -3.80
CA GLU A 112 2.09 -12.30 -2.53
C GLU A 112 1.57 -11.50 -1.33
N GLU A 113 1.61 -10.17 -1.39
CA GLU A 113 1.06 -9.34 -0.32
C GLU A 113 -0.46 -9.48 -0.22
N LYS A 114 -1.18 -9.46 -1.35
CA LYS A 114 -2.63 -9.68 -1.35
C LYS A 114 -2.97 -11.04 -0.74
N ALA A 115 -2.20 -12.08 -1.08
CA ALA A 115 -2.36 -13.41 -0.48
C ALA A 115 -2.07 -13.40 1.03
N LYS A 116 -1.01 -12.73 1.48
CA LYS A 116 -0.69 -12.55 2.91
C LYS A 116 -1.79 -11.79 3.65
N ARG A 117 -2.29 -10.68 3.10
CA ARG A 117 -3.39 -9.90 3.69
C ARG A 117 -4.68 -10.72 3.80
N VAL A 118 -5.03 -11.50 2.78
CA VAL A 118 -6.20 -12.39 2.82
C VAL A 118 -6.00 -13.51 3.85
N ALA A 119 -4.80 -14.10 3.93
CA ALA A 119 -4.49 -15.11 4.93
C ALA A 119 -4.53 -14.55 6.36
N GLU A 120 -4.01 -13.34 6.59
CA GLU A 120 -4.10 -12.64 7.87
C GLU A 120 -5.53 -12.27 8.24
N GLN A 121 -6.34 -11.80 7.27
CA GLN A 121 -7.77 -11.52 7.51
C GLN A 121 -8.54 -12.79 7.87
N LYS A 122 -8.27 -13.92 7.20
CA LYS A 122 -8.89 -15.21 7.56
C LYS A 122 -8.46 -15.70 8.93
N LYS A 123 -7.19 -15.51 9.32
CA LYS A 123 -6.71 -15.82 10.67
C LYS A 123 -7.43 -15.00 11.72
N ARG A 124 -7.53 -13.68 11.52
CA ARG A 124 -8.25 -12.78 12.43
C ARG A 124 -9.74 -13.14 12.54
N GLN A 125 -10.42 -13.42 11.43
CA GLN A 125 -11.83 -13.85 11.45
C GLN A 125 -12.04 -15.20 12.15
N GLY A 126 -11.06 -16.12 12.07
CA GLY A 126 -11.10 -17.38 12.81
C GLY A 126 -10.85 -17.20 14.32
N GLU A 127 -9.91 -16.34 14.68
CA GLU A 127 -9.64 -15.97 16.08
C GLU A 127 -10.81 -15.19 16.70
N ASP A 128 -11.45 -14.29 15.95
CA ASP A 128 -12.66 -13.58 16.37
C ASP A 128 -13.86 -14.53 16.51
N ALA A 129 -13.99 -15.55 15.66
CA ALA A 129 -15.02 -16.58 15.79
C ALA A 129 -14.78 -17.53 16.98
N GLU A 130 -13.51 -17.84 17.28
CA GLU A 130 -13.13 -18.65 18.45
C GLU A 130 -13.31 -17.87 19.76
N ALA A 131 -13.10 -16.55 19.75
CA ALA A 131 -13.41 -15.68 20.89
C ALA A 131 -14.94 -15.55 21.14
N VAL A 132 -15.77 -15.50 20.10
CA VAL A 132 -17.23 -15.49 20.24
C VAL A 132 -17.75 -16.86 20.73
N ALA A 133 -17.16 -17.96 20.29
CA ALA A 133 -17.54 -19.31 20.73
C ALA A 133 -17.16 -19.63 22.19
N ALA A 134 -16.25 -18.88 22.80
CA ALA A 134 -15.85 -19.06 24.20
C ALA A 134 -16.82 -18.39 25.21
N ASP A 135 -17.57 -17.38 24.76
CA ASP A 135 -18.56 -16.65 25.59
C ASP A 135 -20.02 -17.04 25.29
N ASP A 136 -20.27 -17.85 24.26
CA ASP A 136 -21.61 -18.38 23.97
C ASP A 136 -21.99 -19.49 24.96
N ILE A 137 -22.75 -19.11 26.00
CA ILE A 137 -23.56 -20.07 26.76
C ILE A 137 -24.47 -20.77 25.74
N PRO A 138 -24.47 -22.11 25.62
CA PRO A 138 -25.31 -22.79 24.65
C PRO A 138 -26.78 -22.54 25.01
N ILE A 139 -27.41 -21.58 24.32
CA ILE A 139 -28.85 -21.39 24.36
C ILE A 139 -29.42 -22.60 23.62
N GLN A 140 -29.94 -23.54 24.40
CA GLN A 140 -30.71 -24.67 23.89
C GLN A 140 -31.95 -24.10 23.19
N MET A 141 -31.89 -23.96 21.86
CA MET A 141 -33.06 -23.61 21.05
C MET A 141 -34.02 -24.79 21.10
N GLY A 142 -34.91 -24.78 22.10
CA GLY A 142 -35.93 -25.80 22.30
C GLY A 142 -37.05 -25.67 21.27
N ILE A 143 -36.79 -26.07 20.03
CA ILE A 143 -37.80 -26.56 19.07
C ILE A 143 -37.13 -27.62 18.19
N SER A 144 -37.10 -28.86 18.67
CA SER A 144 -36.84 -30.04 17.85
C SER A 144 -38.14 -30.84 17.74
N ASP A 145 -38.49 -31.30 16.52
CA ASP A 145 -39.72 -32.06 16.22
C ASP A 145 -39.90 -33.34 17.07
N GLU A 146 -38.85 -33.77 17.76
CA GLU A 146 -38.83 -34.97 18.60
C GLU A 146 -39.32 -34.75 20.04
N ASN A 147 -39.56 -33.50 20.47
CA ASN A 147 -40.19 -33.19 21.76
C ASN A 147 -40.84 -31.79 21.74
N PRO A 148 -42.07 -31.64 21.23
CA PRO A 148 -42.79 -30.38 21.33
C PRO A 148 -43.14 -30.08 22.79
N VAL A 149 -42.79 -28.89 23.27
CA VAL A 149 -43.26 -28.38 24.57
C VAL A 149 -44.75 -28.08 24.41
N GLU A 150 -45.60 -28.89 25.04
CA GLU A 150 -47.03 -28.58 25.17
C GLU A 150 -47.20 -27.37 26.10
N LEU A 151 -47.28 -26.18 25.50
CA LEU A 151 -47.73 -24.98 26.20
C LEU A 151 -49.25 -25.09 26.33
N GLU A 152 -49.74 -25.51 27.51
CA GLU A 152 -51.13 -25.30 27.89
C GLU A 152 -51.45 -23.81 27.71
N ALA A 153 -52.41 -23.54 26.80
CA ALA A 153 -52.84 -22.20 26.47
C ALA A 153 -53.46 -21.54 27.71
N ALA A 154 -52.70 -20.69 28.39
CA ALA A 154 -53.28 -19.62 29.20
C ALA A 154 -53.88 -18.59 28.23
N GLU A 155 -55.19 -18.71 28.01
CA GLU A 155 -56.01 -17.70 27.36
C GLU A 155 -55.68 -16.29 27.90
N GLY A 156 -55.42 -15.33 27.00
CA GLY A 156 -55.68 -13.92 27.30
C GLY A 156 -54.50 -12.94 27.31
N ALA A 157 -53.53 -13.05 26.40
CA ALA A 157 -52.63 -11.92 26.11
C ALA A 157 -52.70 -11.56 24.62
N GLY A 158 -53.50 -10.54 24.30
CA GLY A 158 -53.63 -10.01 22.94
C GLY A 158 -52.31 -9.41 22.46
N ASN A 159 -51.81 -9.90 21.32
CA ASN A 159 -50.72 -9.27 20.60
C ASN A 159 -51.22 -7.95 20.00
N VAL A 160 -50.84 -6.83 20.63
CA VAL A 160 -51.01 -5.49 20.08
C VAL A 160 -49.95 -5.31 18.99
N VAL A 161 -50.37 -5.36 17.73
CA VAL A 161 -49.55 -4.94 16.58
C VAL A 161 -49.70 -3.43 16.47
N GLU A 162 -48.66 -2.68 16.88
CA GLU A 162 -48.58 -1.24 16.64
C GLU A 162 -48.37 -0.99 15.14
N GLN A 163 -49.46 -0.64 14.48
CA GLN A 163 -49.51 -0.18 13.10
C GLN A 163 -49.29 1.34 13.07
N GLY A 164 -48.21 1.83 12.45
CA GLY A 164 -48.05 3.26 12.20
C GLY A 164 -46.77 3.69 11.48
N LEU A 165 -46.79 3.76 10.14
CA LEU A 165 -46.83 4.99 9.30
C LEU A 165 -46.55 4.66 7.80
N PRO A 166 -47.18 5.38 6.84
CA PRO A 166 -47.30 4.96 5.44
C PRO A 166 -46.06 5.28 4.55
N PRO A 167 -45.89 4.55 3.43
CA PRO A 167 -44.81 4.78 2.47
C PRO A 167 -45.08 6.05 1.64
N GLY A 168 -44.24 7.06 1.81
CA GLY A 168 -44.21 8.26 0.99
C GLY A 168 -43.46 8.04 -0.33
N GLU A 169 -44.26 7.88 -1.39
CA GLU A 169 -44.08 8.34 -2.77
C GLU A 169 -42.75 8.17 -3.51
N GLN A 170 -42.84 7.31 -4.53
CA GLN A 170 -42.03 7.33 -5.74
C GLN A 170 -42.24 8.64 -6.52
N GLY A 171 -41.14 9.24 -6.99
CA GLY A 171 -41.14 10.35 -7.94
C GLY A 171 -39.96 10.20 -8.88
N THR A 172 -40.29 9.85 -10.11
CA THR A 172 -39.46 9.46 -11.25
C THR A 172 -38.65 10.59 -11.90
N ASP A 173 -37.57 10.16 -12.53
CA ASP A 173 -37.15 10.49 -13.90
C ASP A 173 -36.23 11.69 -14.23
N GLU A 174 -35.38 11.37 -15.21
CA GLU A 174 -34.74 12.22 -16.21
C GLU A 174 -33.41 12.93 -15.88
N MET A 175 -32.34 12.25 -16.27
CA MET A 175 -31.20 12.90 -16.93
C MET A 175 -31.66 13.56 -18.25
N PRO A 176 -31.00 14.64 -18.67
CA PRO A 176 -30.50 14.63 -20.04
C PRO A 176 -29.01 14.99 -20.16
N ALA A 177 -28.31 14.08 -20.84
CA ALA A 177 -27.38 14.26 -21.94
C ALA A 177 -26.73 15.64 -22.21
N ASN A 178 -25.40 15.58 -22.30
CA ASN A 178 -24.58 16.04 -23.45
C ASN A 178 -24.90 17.41 -24.06
N GLU A 179 -24.10 18.42 -23.71
CA GLU A 179 -23.72 19.48 -24.63
C GLU A 179 -22.20 19.49 -24.85
N SER A 180 -21.80 18.73 -25.87
CA SER A 180 -20.88 19.12 -26.93
C SER A 180 -20.44 20.59 -26.89
N PHE A 181 -19.15 20.84 -26.62
CA PHE A 181 -18.47 22.02 -27.14
C PHE A 181 -17.27 21.55 -27.96
N GLU A 182 -17.51 21.36 -29.26
CA GLU A 182 -16.44 21.30 -30.26
C GLU A 182 -15.94 22.70 -30.61
N ALA A 183 -14.65 22.75 -30.93
CA ALA A 183 -13.94 23.70 -31.80
C ALA A 183 -13.63 25.11 -31.25
N ALA A 184 -12.37 25.26 -30.79
CA ALA A 184 -11.40 26.10 -31.49
C ALA A 184 -9.97 25.72 -31.07
N THR A 185 -9.30 24.98 -31.95
CA THR A 185 -7.85 24.84 -32.01
C THR A 185 -7.23 26.20 -32.30
N GLU A 186 -6.51 26.80 -31.35
CA GLU A 186 -5.51 27.82 -31.63
C GLU A 186 -4.18 27.38 -31.01
N ALA A 187 -3.26 26.99 -31.88
CA ALA A 187 -1.92 26.57 -31.52
C ALA A 187 -1.13 27.74 -30.91
N PRO A 188 -0.37 27.55 -29.81
CA PRO A 188 0.63 28.55 -29.44
C PRO A 188 1.76 28.51 -30.48
N ALA A 189 1.88 29.62 -31.22
CA ALA A 189 3.00 29.86 -32.12
C ALA A 189 4.33 29.65 -31.38
N ALA A 190 5.14 28.71 -31.89
CA ALA A 190 6.49 28.47 -31.43
C ALA A 190 7.37 29.73 -31.63
N PRO A 191 8.09 30.21 -30.60
CA PRO A 191 9.14 31.20 -30.84
C PRO A 191 10.32 30.52 -31.57
N ALA A 192 10.72 31.11 -32.71
CA ALA A 192 11.79 30.63 -33.58
C ALA A 192 13.13 30.40 -32.84
N PRO A 193 13.93 29.38 -33.23
CA PRO A 193 15.26 29.19 -32.69
C PRO A 193 16.18 30.32 -33.16
N LYS A 194 16.73 31.09 -32.22
CA LYS A 194 17.82 32.04 -32.51
C LYS A 194 19.02 31.26 -33.04
N ALA A 195 19.32 31.46 -34.31
CA ALA A 195 20.51 30.97 -34.97
C ALA A 195 21.77 31.39 -34.20
N GLY A 196 22.60 30.40 -33.84
CA GLY A 196 23.89 30.60 -33.19
C GLY A 196 24.83 31.40 -34.08
N GLY A 197 25.18 32.60 -33.60
CA GLY A 197 26.30 33.37 -34.11
C GLY A 197 27.61 32.83 -33.56
N ARG A 198 28.25 31.93 -34.31
CA ARG A 198 29.67 31.57 -34.16
C ARG A 198 30.48 32.82 -34.49
N ARG A 199 31.18 33.42 -33.51
CA ARG A 199 32.26 34.36 -33.79
C ARG A 199 33.59 33.74 -33.38
N LYS A 200 34.54 33.86 -34.30
CA LYS A 200 35.95 33.48 -34.23
C LYS A 200 36.65 34.15 -33.06
#